data_AF-A0A952LHN6-F1
#
_entry.id   AF-A0A952LHN6-F1
#
_cell.length_a   1.000
_cell.length_b   1.000
_cell.length_c   1.000
_cell.angle_alpha   90.00
_cell.angle_beta   90.00
_cell.angle_gamma   90.00
#
_symmetry.space_group_name_H-M   'P 1'
#
loop_
_entity.id
_entity.type
_entity.pdbx_description
1 polymer ?
#
loop_
_entity_poly.entity_id
_entity_poly.type
_entity_poly.pdbx_seq_one_letter_code
_entity_poly.pdbx_strand_id
1 'polypeptide(L)'
;ESTEISRISLEKINHSVDDQVVVACKYALKIDDSEFNLEMIFSHSMLEPHQKVLQRIKQKGIAESSEFSSALKNELMNCEIDMHAVLAETKITLAELIELKAGDFIPLREIENVSFKSNSAPLFDARVGKFNGQVSASFSRWTLQGVS
;
A
#
# COMPACT_ATOMS: atom_id res chain seq x y z
N GLU A 1 -25.37 22.51 -30.64
CA GLU A 1 -24.97 23.19 -29.39
C GLU A 1 -23.95 22.37 -28.64
N SER A 2 -22.92 23.03 -28.10
CA SER A 2 -21.81 22.42 -27.38
C SER A 2 -22.21 22.19 -25.93
N THR A 3 -22.59 20.97 -25.57
CA THR A 3 -22.76 20.56 -24.17
C THR A 3 -21.37 20.32 -23.58
N GLU A 4 -20.75 21.35 -23.01
CA GLU A 4 -19.62 21.14 -22.11
C GLU A 4 -20.13 20.43 -20.86
N ILE A 5 -19.88 19.12 -20.79
CA ILE A 5 -20.11 18.33 -19.59
C ILE A 5 -19.07 18.81 -18.57
N SER A 6 -19.48 19.75 -17.71
CA SER A 6 -18.67 20.21 -16.60
C SER A 6 -18.31 19.00 -15.74
N ARG A 7 -17.00 18.78 -15.60
CA ARG A 7 -16.38 17.66 -14.89
C ARG A 7 -16.94 17.64 -13.47
N ILE A 8 -17.49 16.51 -13.03
CA ILE A 8 -17.94 16.32 -11.64
C ILE A 8 -16.69 16.43 -10.76
N SER A 9 -16.46 17.59 -10.14
CA SER A 9 -15.31 17.83 -9.27
C SER A 9 -15.58 17.26 -7.88
N LEU A 10 -14.88 16.18 -7.54
CA LEU A 10 -14.93 15.53 -6.21
C LEU A 10 -14.34 16.40 -5.08
N GLU A 11 -13.71 17.54 -5.38
CA GLU A 11 -13.15 18.45 -4.36
C GLU A 11 -14.20 19.19 -3.52
N LYS A 12 -15.49 19.17 -3.90
CA LYS A 12 -16.57 19.85 -3.16
C LYS A 12 -17.36 18.94 -2.21
N ILE A 13 -16.77 17.81 -1.81
CA ILE A 13 -17.34 16.90 -0.82
C ILE A 13 -16.91 17.36 0.58
N ASN A 14 -17.41 18.52 1.06
CA ASN A 14 -17.13 18.89 2.45
C ASN A 14 -18.35 19.45 3.21
N HIS A 15 -18.69 18.69 4.25
CA HIS A 15 -19.41 18.96 5.49
C HIS A 15 -20.67 19.84 5.47
N SER A 16 -21.83 19.19 5.66
CA SER A 16 -22.95 19.74 6.42
C SER A 16 -23.33 18.77 7.55
N VAL A 17 -23.95 19.28 8.60
CA VAL A 17 -24.11 18.70 9.96
C VAL A 17 -24.97 17.43 10.05
N ASP A 18 -25.37 16.87 8.92
CA ASP A 18 -25.88 15.50 8.78
C ASP A 18 -25.01 14.85 7.70
N ASP A 19 -24.38 13.71 7.99
CA ASP A 19 -23.24 13.10 7.26
C ASP A 19 -23.60 12.57 5.85
N GLN A 20 -24.57 13.19 5.19
CA GLN A 20 -25.06 12.86 3.87
C GLN A 20 -24.23 13.57 2.81
N VAL A 21 -23.46 12.78 2.06
CA VAL A 21 -22.75 13.24 0.87
C VAL A 21 -23.78 13.75 -0.15
N VAL A 22 -23.70 15.04 -0.49
CA VAL A 22 -24.51 15.67 -1.54
C VAL A 22 -23.63 16.12 -2.70
N VAL A 23 -24.15 15.99 -3.93
CA VAL A 23 -23.46 16.42 -5.15
C VAL A 23 -24.20 17.60 -5.75
N ALA A 24 -23.52 18.74 -5.88
CA ALA A 24 -24.06 19.93 -6.53
C ALA A 24 -23.52 20.07 -7.96
N CYS A 25 -24.43 20.17 -8.94
CA CYS A 25 -24.12 20.37 -10.34
C CYS A 25 -24.64 21.73 -10.79
N LYS A 26 -23.73 22.60 -11.26
CA LYS A 26 -24.05 23.95 -11.75
C LYS A 26 -24.09 23.97 -13.27
N TYR A 27 -25.13 24.55 -13.83
CA TYR A 27 -25.35 24.72 -15.26
C TYR A 27 -25.65 26.19 -15.56
N ALA A 28 -24.90 26.77 -16.48
CA ALA A 28 -25.26 28.04 -17.09
C ALA A 28 -26.17 27.74 -18.29
N LEU A 29 -27.40 28.24 -18.26
CA LEU A 29 -28.39 28.11 -19.30
C LEU A 29 -28.55 29.45 -20.00
N LYS A 30 -28.39 29.49 -21.32
CA LYS A 30 -28.68 30.68 -22.12
C LYS A 30 -29.91 30.43 -22.96
N ILE A 31 -30.95 31.24 -22.77
CA ILE A 31 -32.19 31.20 -23.56
C ILE A 31 -32.38 32.58 -24.17
N ASP A 32 -32.37 32.64 -25.50
CA ASP A 32 -32.33 33.87 -26.28
C ASP A 32 -31.20 34.81 -25.82
N ASP A 33 -31.55 35.97 -25.24
CA ASP A 33 -30.61 36.98 -24.72
C ASP A 33 -30.50 36.96 -23.18
N SER A 34 -31.07 35.96 -22.52
CA SER A 34 -31.05 35.81 -21.06
C SER A 34 -30.18 34.63 -20.63
N GLU A 35 -29.35 34.86 -19.60
CA GLU A 35 -28.50 33.84 -18.98
C GLU A 35 -28.98 33.53 -17.56
N PHE A 36 -29.11 32.24 -17.25
CA PHE A 36 -29.60 31.73 -15.98
C PHE A 36 -28.61 30.73 -15.40
N ASN A 37 -28.41 30.77 -14.08
CA ASN A 37 -27.63 29.77 -13.36
C ASN A 37 -28.57 28.78 -12.68
N LEU A 38 -28.50 27.52 -13.08
CA LEU A 38 -29.20 26.41 -12.46
C LEU A 38 -28.22 25.63 -11.58
N GLU A 39 -28.60 25.40 -10.32
CA GLU A 39 -27.88 24.51 -9.40
C GLU A 39 -28.78 23.34 -9.04
N MET A 40 -28.39 22.14 -9.45
CA MET A 40 -29.07 20.89 -9.10
C MET A 40 -28.31 20.19 -7.97
N ILE A 41 -29.01 19.81 -6.91
CA ILE A 41 -28.43 19.14 -5.74
C ILE A 41 -28.97 17.71 -5.68
N PHE A 42 -28.08 16.73 -5.72
CA PHE A 42 -28.40 15.31 -5.63
C PHE A 42 -27.96 14.76 -4.27
N SER A 43 -28.83 14.01 -3.61
CA SER A 43 -28.46 13.26 -2.40
C SER A 43 -27.75 11.95 -2.75
N HIS A 44 -27.00 11.41 -1.79
CA HIS A 44 -26.32 10.12 -1.94
C HIS A 44 -27.25 8.99 -2.43
N SER A 45 -28.45 8.87 -1.87
CA SER A 45 -29.40 7.80 -2.22
C SER A 45 -29.88 7.86 -3.68
N MET A 46 -29.91 9.04 -4.28
CA MET A 46 -30.24 9.19 -5.70
C MET A 46 -29.11 8.70 -6.61
N LEU A 47 -27.87 8.68 -6.12
CA LEU A 47 -26.69 8.30 -6.88
C LEU A 47 -26.29 6.83 -6.67
N GLU A 48 -26.69 6.21 -5.57
CA GLU A 48 -26.48 4.79 -5.26
C GLU A 48 -26.81 3.83 -6.44
N PRO A 49 -28.00 3.91 -7.08
CA PRO A 49 -28.34 3.02 -8.20
C PRO A 49 -27.50 3.27 -9.46
N HIS A 50 -26.89 4.45 -9.59
CA HIS A 50 -26.12 4.86 -10.76
C HIS A 50 -24.60 4.80 -10.56
N GLN A 51 -24.14 4.25 -9.43
CA GLN A 51 -22.71 4.15 -9.08
C GLN A 51 -21.83 3.56 -10.19
N LYS A 52 -22.30 2.52 -10.89
CA LYS A 52 -21.52 1.87 -11.96
C LYS A 52 -21.17 2.83 -13.11
N VAL A 53 -22.05 3.76 -13.44
CA VAL A 53 -21.83 4.75 -14.49
C VAL A 53 -20.89 5.85 -13.99
N LEU A 54 -21.10 6.32 -12.76
CA LEU A 54 -20.24 7.33 -12.13
C LEU A 54 -18.79 6.83 -11.94
N GLN A 55 -18.60 5.55 -11.60
CA GLN A 55 -17.28 4.93 -11.48
C GLN A 55 -16.54 4.86 -12.82
N ARG A 56 -17.23 4.66 -13.95
CA ARG A 56 -16.62 4.68 -15.29
C ARG A 56 -16.10 6.08 -15.66
N ILE A 57 -16.81 7.12 -15.24
CA ILE A 57 -16.36 8.51 -15.44
C ILE A 57 -15.12 8.79 -14.58
N LYS A 58 -15.08 8.27 -13.35
CA LYS A 58 -13.91 8.34 -12.46
C LYS A 58 -12.68 7.68 -13.09
N GLN A 59 -12.83 6.49 -13.68
CA GLN A 59 -11.73 5.81 -14.40
C GLN A 59 -11.21 6.59 -15.62
N LYS A 60 -12.08 7.34 -16.32
CA LYS A 60 -11.67 8.15 -17.47
C LYS A 60 -10.95 9.45 -17.08
N GLY A 61 -11.09 9.90 -15.83
CA GLY A 61 -10.50 11.12 -15.28
C GLY A 61 -9.28 10.90 -14.38
N ILE A 62 -9.06 9.67 -13.90
CA ILE A 62 -7.83 9.24 -13.23
C ILE A 62 -6.95 8.62 -14.31
N ALA A 63 -6.33 9.45 -15.15
CA ALA A 63 -4.93 9.15 -15.40
C ALA A 63 -4.30 9.26 -14.01
N GLU A 64 -3.76 8.16 -13.46
CA GLU A 64 -2.96 8.25 -12.24
C GLU A 64 -2.01 9.42 -12.46
N SER A 65 -2.21 10.52 -11.72
CA SER A 65 -1.39 11.69 -11.95
C SER A 65 0.04 11.25 -11.66
N SER A 66 0.95 11.49 -12.60
CA SER A 66 2.34 11.05 -12.45
C SER A 66 2.91 11.52 -11.11
N GLU A 67 2.41 12.64 -10.58
CA GLU A 67 2.74 13.17 -9.27
C GLU A 67 2.29 12.26 -8.12
N PHE A 68 1.07 11.72 -8.12
CA PHE A 68 0.60 10.82 -7.05
C PHE A 68 1.38 9.50 -7.06
N SER A 69 1.57 8.91 -8.26
CA SER A 69 2.34 7.67 -8.40
C SER A 69 3.80 7.87 -7.95
N SER A 70 4.41 9.00 -8.30
CA SER A 70 5.77 9.33 -7.87
C SER A 70 5.87 9.59 -6.37
N ALA A 71 4.91 10.32 -5.79
CA ALA A 71 4.87 10.57 -4.36
C ALA A 71 4.70 9.27 -3.56
N LEU A 72 3.76 8.41 -3.97
CA LEU A 72 3.55 7.11 -3.35
C LEU A 72 4.78 6.21 -3.47
N LYS A 73 5.44 6.20 -4.63
CA LYS A 73 6.67 5.44 -4.83
C LYS A 73 7.78 5.94 -3.89
N ASN A 74 7.95 7.25 -3.76
CA ASN A 74 8.96 7.82 -2.86
C ASN A 74 8.70 7.44 -1.41
N GLU A 75 7.44 7.56 -0.95
CA GLU A 75 7.06 7.14 0.41
C GLU A 75 7.24 5.63 0.62
N LEU A 76 6.90 4.81 -0.37
CA LEU A 76 7.12 3.35 -0.31
C LEU A 76 8.61 3.00 -0.19
N MET A 77 9.47 3.68 -0.94
CA MET A 77 10.93 3.47 -0.90
C MET A 77 11.57 3.93 0.41
N ASN A 78 10.96 4.89 1.09
CA ASN A 78 11.42 5.39 2.39
C ASN A 78 10.86 4.58 3.57
N CYS A 79 9.96 3.62 3.32
CA CYS A 79 9.42 2.76 4.36
C CYS A 79 10.51 1.84 4.91
N GLU A 80 10.67 1.84 6.23
CA GLU A 80 11.57 0.92 6.91
C GLU A 80 10.98 -0.49 6.91
N ILE A 81 11.81 -1.49 6.61
CA ILE A 81 11.41 -2.89 6.54
C ILE A 81 12.14 -3.66 7.64
N ASP A 82 11.37 -4.27 8.53
CA ASP A 82 11.91 -5.21 9.51
C ASP A 82 12.35 -6.50 8.82
N MET A 83 13.64 -6.79 8.95
CA MET A 83 14.27 -7.98 8.41
C MET A 83 14.84 -8.82 9.55
N HIS A 84 14.65 -10.12 9.46
CA HIS A 84 15.22 -11.08 10.39
C HIS A 84 15.78 -12.29 9.65
N ALA A 85 16.69 -12.99 10.31
CA ALA A 85 17.40 -14.11 9.76
C ALA A 85 17.65 -15.12 10.88
N VAL A 86 17.42 -16.41 10.61
CA VAL A 86 17.67 -17.47 11.58
C VAL A 86 19.06 -18.04 11.34
N LEU A 87 20.01 -17.71 12.24
CA LEU A 87 21.40 -18.12 12.10
C LEU A 87 21.59 -19.63 12.23
N ALA A 88 20.84 -20.25 13.16
CA ALA A 88 20.83 -21.69 13.34
C ALA A 88 19.56 -22.19 13.98
N GLU A 89 19.16 -23.39 13.59
CA GLU A 89 18.06 -24.13 14.19
C GLU A 89 18.55 -25.53 14.55
N THR A 90 18.08 -26.03 15.69
CA THR A 90 18.26 -27.41 16.08
C THR A 90 16.95 -27.96 16.62
N LYS A 91 16.80 -29.29 16.58
CA LYS A 91 15.64 -29.97 17.13
C LYS A 91 16.05 -30.61 18.44
N ILE A 92 15.31 -30.30 19.50
CA ILE A 92 15.45 -30.91 20.82
C ILE A 92 14.09 -31.46 21.25
N THR A 93 14.09 -32.47 22.10
CA THR A 93 12.87 -33.02 22.68
C THR A 93 12.32 -32.10 23.77
N LEU A 94 11.03 -32.21 24.07
CA LEU A 94 10.41 -31.43 25.14
C LEU A 94 11.03 -31.75 26.52
N ALA A 95 11.45 -33.00 26.74
CA ALA A 95 12.12 -33.40 27.98
C ALA A 95 13.47 -32.69 28.15
N GLU A 96 14.31 -32.70 27.11
CA GLU A 96 15.60 -31.98 27.11
C GLU A 96 15.40 -30.47 27.29
N LEU A 97 14.37 -29.89 26.66
CA LEU A 97 14.05 -28.47 26.81
C LEU A 97 13.73 -28.08 28.26
N ILE A 98 13.03 -28.95 29.01
CA ILE A 98 12.66 -28.71 30.41
C ILE A 98 13.87 -28.86 31.34
N GLU A 99 14.81 -29.74 31.00
CA GLU A 99 16.01 -30.01 31.80
C GLU A 99 17.12 -28.98 31.61
N LEU A 100 17.06 -28.15 30.56
CA LEU A 100 18.04 -27.11 30.24
C LEU A 100 18.24 -26.12 31.40
N LYS A 101 19.50 -25.87 31.73
CA LYS A 101 19.94 -24.91 32.74
C LYS A 101 20.94 -23.92 32.17
N ALA A 102 21.09 -22.79 32.86
CA ALA A 102 22.11 -21.81 32.52
C ALA A 102 23.50 -22.46 32.55
N GLY A 103 24.19 -22.45 31.41
CA GLY A 103 25.49 -23.11 31.23
C GLY A 103 25.46 -24.33 30.33
N ASP A 104 24.27 -24.86 30.00
CA ASP A 104 24.16 -25.98 29.08
C ASP A 104 24.49 -25.59 27.63
N PHE A 105 25.18 -26.49 26.93
CA PHE A 105 25.60 -26.29 25.55
C PHE A 105 24.61 -26.95 24.58
N ILE A 106 24.04 -26.14 23.69
CA ILE A 106 23.17 -26.61 22.62
C ILE A 106 23.98 -26.70 21.32
N PRO A 107 24.22 -27.91 20.76
CA PRO A 107 24.94 -28.04 19.51
C PRO A 107 24.10 -27.49 18.36
N LEU A 108 24.61 -26.45 17.73
CA LEU A 108 24.05 -25.84 16.53
C LEU A 108 24.86 -26.32 15.31
N ARG A 109 24.18 -26.59 14.20
CA ARG A 109 24.88 -26.85 12.93
C ARG A 109 25.45 -25.55 12.39
N GLU A 110 26.67 -25.62 11.88
CA GLU A 110 27.29 -24.49 11.20
C GLU A 110 26.55 -24.22 9.88
N ILE A 111 26.03 -23.00 9.74
CA ILE A 111 25.33 -22.54 8.55
C ILE A 111 26.11 -21.38 7.97
N GLU A 112 26.65 -21.59 6.77
CA GLU A 112 27.44 -20.56 6.09
C GLU A 112 26.55 -19.49 5.44
N ASN A 113 25.40 -19.88 4.89
CA ASN A 113 24.48 -18.97 4.20
C ASN A 113 23.12 -18.94 4.91
N VAL A 114 22.67 -17.74 5.25
CA VAL A 114 21.41 -17.50 5.94
C VAL A 114 20.47 -16.72 5.03
N SER A 115 19.20 -17.12 5.02
CA SER A 115 18.15 -16.45 4.25
C SER A 115 17.51 -15.34 5.11
N PHE A 116 17.59 -14.10 4.62
CA PHE A 116 16.96 -12.94 5.24
C PHE A 116 15.52 -12.83 4.76
N LYS A 117 14.62 -12.60 5.72
CA LYS A 117 13.17 -12.55 5.49
C LYS A 117 12.60 -11.27 6.09
N SER A 118 11.58 -10.72 5.45
CA SER A 118 10.66 -9.79 6.10
C SER A 118 9.32 -10.50 6.25
N ASN A 119 8.81 -10.54 7.48
CA ASN A 119 7.68 -11.40 7.84
C ASN A 119 7.92 -12.86 7.36
N SER A 120 7.05 -13.38 6.49
CA SER A 120 7.17 -14.72 5.91
C SER A 120 7.85 -14.75 4.54
N ALA A 121 8.22 -13.60 3.97
CA ALA A 121 8.73 -13.48 2.62
C ALA A 121 10.27 -13.47 2.60
N PRO A 122 10.93 -14.43 1.92
CA PRO A 122 12.38 -14.38 1.73
C PRO A 122 12.75 -13.25 0.77
N LEU A 123 13.81 -12.52 1.12
CA LEU A 123 14.34 -11.39 0.36
C LEU A 123 15.62 -11.77 -0.38
N PHE A 124 16.64 -12.21 0.36
CA PHE A 124 17.94 -12.59 -0.18
C PHE A 124 18.68 -13.55 0.76
N ASP A 125 19.67 -14.23 0.20
CA ASP A 125 20.61 -15.06 0.95
C ASP A 125 21.91 -14.26 1.18
N ALA A 126 22.52 -14.42 2.35
CA ALA A 126 23.79 -13.78 2.69
C ALA A 126 24.67 -14.69 3.57
N ARG A 127 25.99 -14.53 3.43
CA ARG A 127 26.99 -15.21 4.25
C ARG A 127 27.26 -14.40 5.50
N VAL A 128 27.00 -14.97 6.67
CA VAL A 128 27.25 -14.29 7.94
C VAL A 128 28.72 -14.38 8.31
N GLY A 129 29.28 -13.30 8.83
CA GLY A 129 30.68 -13.16 9.19
C GLY A 129 30.90 -12.09 10.24
N LYS A 130 32.15 -11.66 10.37
CA LYS A 130 32.54 -10.55 11.23
C LYS A 130 33.36 -9.56 10.42
N PHE A 131 33.05 -8.27 10.56
CA PHE A 131 33.80 -7.17 9.97
C PHE A 131 33.98 -6.07 11.01
N ASN A 132 35.22 -5.63 11.25
CA ASN A 132 35.57 -4.61 12.25
C ASN A 132 34.98 -4.88 13.66
N GLY A 133 34.97 -6.14 14.09
CA GLY A 133 34.44 -6.55 15.40
C GLY A 133 32.92 -6.61 15.49
N GLN A 134 32.20 -6.28 14.41
CA GLN A 134 30.74 -6.35 14.34
C GLN A 134 30.30 -7.56 13.51
N VAL A 135 29.10 -8.07 13.79
CA VAL A 135 28.47 -9.10 12.96
C VAL A 135 28.16 -8.48 11.60
N SER A 136 28.55 -9.16 10.53
CA SER A 136 28.31 -8.71 9.16
C SER A 136 27.62 -9.80 8.35
N ALA A 137 26.92 -9.40 7.29
CA ALA A 137 26.34 -10.32 6.32
C ALA A 137 26.76 -9.88 4.91
N SER A 138 27.49 -10.74 4.22
CA SER A 138 27.88 -10.51 2.84
C SER A 138 26.80 -11.05 1.93
N PHE A 139 26.19 -10.17 1.15
CA PHE A 139 25.20 -10.54 0.15
C PHE A 139 25.73 -11.65 -0.78
N SER A 140 24.95 -12.72 -0.98
CA SER A 140 25.33 -13.82 -1.86
C SER A 140 24.40 -13.97 -3.06
N ARG A 141 23.08 -13.94 -2.84
CA ARG A 141 22.11 -14.16 -3.92
C ARG A 141 20.75 -13.52 -3.65
N TRP A 142 20.13 -12.94 -4.69
CA TRP A 142 18.75 -12.47 -4.65
C TRP A 142 17.77 -13.65 -4.68
N THR A 143 16.78 -13.65 -3.80
CA THR A 143 15.66 -14.58 -3.88
C THR A 143 14.56 -13.90 -4.70
N LEU A 144 14.61 -14.05 -6.03
CA LEU A 144 13.53 -13.56 -6.89
C LEU A 144 12.27 -14.41 -6.62
N GLN A 145 11.26 -13.80 -6.00
CA GLN A 145 9.91 -14.35 -6.10
C GLN A 145 9.41 -14.08 -7.50
N GLY A 146 9.32 -15.14 -8.31
CA GLY A 146 8.44 -15.14 -9.47
C GLY A 146 7.01 -14.96 -8.97
N VAL A 147 6.46 -13.76 -9.18
CA VAL A 147 5.02 -13.53 -9.07
C VAL A 147 4.40 -14.34 -10.22
N SER A 148 3.83 -15.49 -9.90
CA SER A 148 2.94 -16.25 -10.79
C SER A 148 1.56 -15.63 -10.83
#